data_AF-A0A7W9WX02-F1
#
_entry.id   AF-A0A7W9WX02-F1
#
_cell.length_a   1.000
_cell.length_b   1.000
_cell.length_c   1.000
_cell.angle_alpha   90.00
_cell.angle_beta   90.00
_cell.angle_gamma   90.00
#
_symmetry.space_group_name_H-M   'P 1'
#
loop_
_entity.id
_entity.type
_entity.pdbx_description
1 polymer ?
#
loop_
_entity_poly.entity_id
_entity_poly.type
_entity_poly.pdbx_seq_one_letter_code
_entity_poly.pdbx_strand_id
1 'polypeptide(L)'
;MDRVRKSRFFISECPSEPVFVLDGIASEWLFASGFWTRINRLMGTMYDQYEEDEAAPANLDQIAAQMCCEIRELEAREEEMIRFRCGWFSTGEAHTLETPRATLVAQLVSLQSFLERMAASGTTLELSL
;
A
#
# COMPACT_ATOMS: atom_id res chain seq x y z
N MET A 1 -5.12 -19.22 10.05
CA MET A 1 -4.22 -18.07 10.23
C MET A 1 -4.14 -17.41 8.88
N ASP A 2 -4.97 -16.38 8.66
CA ASP A 2 -4.87 -15.64 7.41
C ASP A 2 -3.52 -14.96 7.36
N ARG A 3 -2.76 -15.34 6.34
CA ARG A 3 -1.39 -14.93 6.12
C ARG A 3 -1.47 -13.48 5.64
N VAL A 4 -0.86 -12.57 6.40
CA VAL A 4 -0.71 -11.15 6.05
C VAL A 4 -0.36 -11.03 4.56
N ARG A 5 -1.24 -10.42 3.75
CA ARG A 5 -1.14 -10.52 2.28
C ARG A 5 -0.24 -9.42 1.76
N LYS A 6 0.70 -9.80 0.90
CA LYS A 6 1.58 -8.86 0.19
C LYS A 6 0.84 -8.26 -0.99
N SER A 7 0.93 -6.95 -1.17
CA SER A 7 0.53 -6.29 -2.42
C SER A 7 1.63 -6.48 -3.46
N ARG A 8 1.24 -6.74 -4.70
CA ARG A 8 2.12 -7.00 -5.83
C ARG A 8 1.79 -6.04 -6.96
N PHE A 9 2.82 -5.59 -7.65
CA PHE A 9 2.71 -4.61 -8.72
C PHE A 9 3.35 -5.22 -9.95
N PHE A 10 2.60 -5.26 -11.04
CA PHE A 10 3.00 -5.85 -12.32
C PHE A 10 3.02 -4.77 -13.40
N ILE A 11 3.84 -4.94 -14.43
CA ILE A 11 3.70 -4.13 -15.64
C ILE A 11 2.52 -4.69 -16.43
N SER A 12 1.51 -3.88 -16.72
CA SER A 12 0.25 -4.36 -17.34
C SER A 12 0.47 -5.05 -18.69
N GLU A 13 1.47 -4.63 -19.46
CA GLU A 13 1.80 -5.23 -20.76
C GLU A 13 2.46 -6.62 -20.66
N CYS A 14 2.97 -7.01 -19.48
CA CYS A 14 3.65 -8.28 -19.26
C CYS A 14 3.59 -8.72 -17.77
N PRO A 15 2.44 -9.22 -17.28
CA PRO A 15 2.24 -9.51 -15.85
C PRO A 15 2.84 -10.85 -15.39
N SER A 16 3.96 -11.31 -15.98
CA SER A 16 4.51 -12.63 -15.65
C SER A 16 5.08 -12.72 -14.23
N GLU A 17 5.71 -11.65 -13.75
CA GLU A 17 6.28 -11.56 -12.41
C GLU A 17 6.11 -10.15 -11.83
N PRO A 18 5.93 -10.01 -10.50
CA PRO A 18 5.80 -8.70 -9.89
C PRO A 18 7.12 -7.93 -9.96
N VAL A 19 7.06 -6.70 -10.49
CA VAL A 19 8.20 -5.77 -10.52
C VAL A 19 8.42 -5.09 -9.17
N PHE A 20 7.40 -5.11 -8.31
CA PHE A 20 7.51 -4.70 -6.92
C PHE A 20 6.59 -5.54 -6.03
N VAL A 21 7.05 -5.82 -4.81
CA VAL A 21 6.27 -6.54 -3.80
C VAL A 21 6.37 -5.78 -2.49
N LEU A 22 5.23 -5.29 -2.00
CA LEU A 22 5.13 -4.66 -0.69
C LEU A 22 5.03 -5.74 0.39
N ASP A 23 5.74 -5.56 1.51
CA ASP A 23 5.58 -6.45 2.66
C ASP A 23 4.12 -6.52 3.12
N GLY A 24 3.71 -7.68 3.64
CA GLY A 24 2.34 -7.90 4.04
C GLY A 24 1.89 -6.91 5.10
N ILE A 25 2.71 -6.64 6.12
CA ILE A 25 2.27 -5.76 7.21
C ILE A 25 2.11 -4.34 6.70
N ALA A 26 2.97 -3.89 5.79
CA ALA A 26 2.82 -2.58 5.15
C ALA A 26 1.58 -2.51 4.25
N SER A 27 1.25 -3.58 3.51
CA SER A 27 0.02 -3.69 2.74
C SER A 27 -1.22 -3.59 3.63
N GLU A 28 -1.32 -4.43 4.66
CA GLU A 28 -2.45 -4.38 5.60
C GLU A 28 -2.55 -3.04 6.32
N TRP A 29 -1.42 -2.39 6.60
CA TRP A 29 -1.42 -1.06 7.20
C TRP A 29 -2.06 -0.01 6.27
N LEU A 30 -1.79 -0.04 4.96
CA LEU A 30 -2.43 0.88 3.99
C LEU A 30 -3.95 0.69 3.96
N PHE A 31 -4.43 -0.54 4.06
CA PHE A 31 -5.87 -0.80 4.17
C PHE A 31 -6.43 -0.32 5.51
N ALA A 32 -5.79 -0.68 6.62
CA ALA A 32 -6.23 -0.32 7.96
C ALA A 32 -6.20 1.19 8.24
N SER A 33 -5.27 1.93 7.61
CA SER A 33 -5.18 3.39 7.71
C SER A 33 -6.22 4.11 6.85
N GLY A 34 -6.96 3.39 5.99
CA GLY A 34 -7.90 3.96 5.03
C GLY A 34 -7.24 4.69 3.87
N PHE A 35 -5.94 4.43 3.61
CA PHE A 35 -5.20 5.05 2.51
C PHE A 35 -5.89 4.80 1.17
N TRP A 36 -6.17 3.54 0.84
CA TRP A 36 -6.82 3.19 -0.43
C TRP A 36 -8.23 3.77 -0.55
N THR A 37 -8.99 3.82 0.54
CA THR A 37 -10.29 4.51 0.56
C THR A 37 -10.15 6.00 0.22
N ARG A 38 -9.12 6.69 0.74
CA ARG A 38 -8.85 8.09 0.40
C ARG A 38 -8.45 8.26 -1.06
N ILE A 39 -7.56 7.40 -1.57
CA ILE A 39 -7.15 7.37 -2.99
C ILE A 39 -8.35 7.21 -3.91
N ASN A 40 -9.17 6.18 -3.67
CA ASN A 40 -10.36 5.89 -4.45
C ASN A 40 -11.33 7.06 -4.51
N ARG A 41 -11.55 7.72 -3.37
CA ARG A 41 -12.39 8.92 -3.32
C ARG A 41 -11.77 10.11 -4.06
N LEU A 42 -10.46 10.32 -3.96
CA LEU A 42 -9.76 11.45 -4.59
C LEU A 42 -9.75 11.32 -6.12
N MET A 43 -9.54 10.10 -6.62
CA MET A 43 -9.26 9.83 -8.02
C MET A 43 -10.44 9.23 -8.78
N GLY A 44 -11.52 8.88 -8.10
CA GLY A 44 -12.66 8.19 -8.70
C GLY A 44 -12.35 6.76 -9.13
N THR A 45 -11.42 6.10 -8.43
CA THR A 45 -10.98 4.72 -8.67
C THR A 45 -11.62 3.75 -7.67
N MET A 46 -11.38 2.45 -7.84
CA MET A 46 -11.91 1.39 -6.97
C MET A 46 -10.84 0.36 -6.58
N TYR A 47 -9.62 0.81 -6.30
CA TYR A 47 -8.54 -0.05 -5.81
C TYR A 47 -8.95 -0.71 -4.49
N ASP A 48 -9.27 -2.00 -4.52
CA ASP A 48 -9.74 -2.74 -3.36
C ASP A 48 -8.83 -3.93 -3.00
N GLN A 49 -8.93 -4.36 -1.75
CA GLN A 49 -8.19 -5.51 -1.27
C GLN A 49 -8.66 -6.75 -2.01
N TYR A 50 -7.72 -7.54 -2.51
CA TYR A 50 -7.98 -8.78 -3.25
C TYR A 50 -8.50 -8.60 -4.69
N GLU A 51 -8.58 -7.38 -5.20
CA GLU A 51 -8.85 -7.10 -6.61
C GLU A 51 -7.56 -6.76 -7.39
N GLU A 52 -7.65 -6.87 -8.71
CA GLU A 52 -6.59 -6.52 -9.65
C GLU A 52 -7.07 -5.34 -10.50
N ASP A 53 -6.34 -4.22 -10.42
CA ASP A 53 -6.73 -2.98 -11.07
C ASP A 53 -5.57 -2.30 -11.77
N GLU A 54 -5.84 -1.70 -12.93
CA GLU A 54 -4.85 -0.91 -13.64
C GLU A 54 -4.71 0.51 -13.07
N ALA A 55 -3.47 0.96 -12.96
CA ALA A 55 -3.11 2.31 -12.57
C ALA A 55 -2.22 2.93 -13.64
N ALA A 56 -2.81 3.89 -14.37
CA ALA A 56 -2.11 4.70 -15.36
C ALA A 56 -1.04 5.60 -14.70
N PRO A 57 -0.04 6.08 -15.45
CA PRO A 57 1.05 6.89 -14.90
C PRO A 57 0.61 8.10 -14.05
N ALA A 58 -0.44 8.81 -14.48
CA ALA A 58 -0.99 9.95 -13.74
C ALA A 58 -1.63 9.54 -12.40
N ASN A 59 -2.14 8.31 -12.30
CA ASN A 59 -2.65 7.75 -11.05
C ASN A 59 -1.50 7.35 -10.13
N LEU A 60 -0.43 6.74 -10.67
CA LEU A 60 0.75 6.36 -9.91
C LEU A 60 1.43 7.57 -9.25
N ASP A 61 1.55 8.69 -9.99
CA ASP A 61 2.10 9.94 -9.46
C ASP A 61 1.27 10.48 -8.29
N GLN A 62 -0.06 10.46 -8.41
CA GLN A 62 -0.97 10.88 -7.34
C GLN A 62 -0.90 9.96 -6.11
N ILE A 63 -0.83 8.64 -6.32
CA ILE A 63 -0.66 7.67 -5.23
C ILE A 63 0.66 7.93 -4.50
N ALA A 64 1.75 8.16 -5.24
CA ALA A 64 3.04 8.48 -4.66
C ALA A 64 3.02 9.80 -3.85
N ALA A 65 2.35 10.84 -4.36
CA ALA A 65 2.20 12.10 -3.65
C ALA A 65 1.44 11.93 -2.32
N GLN A 66 0.36 11.14 -2.31
CA GLN A 66 -0.36 10.82 -1.07
C GLN A 66 0.47 9.95 -0.13
N MET A 67 1.25 9.00 -0.67
CA MET A 67 2.18 8.19 0.13
C MET A 67 3.20 9.07 0.87
N CYS A 68 3.69 10.14 0.23
CA CYS A 68 4.58 11.10 0.87
C CYS A 68 3.95 11.76 2.10
N CYS A 69 2.66 12.09 2.03
CA CYS A 69 1.91 12.62 3.17
C CYS A 69 1.82 11.58 4.31
N GLU A 70 1.46 10.33 4.00
CA GLU A 70 1.39 9.24 4.99
C GLU A 70 2.74 8.99 5.68
N ILE A 71 3.83 9.00 4.90
CA ILE A 71 5.19 8.83 5.43
C ILE A 71 5.52 9.95 6.42
N ARG A 72 5.25 11.21 6.07
CA ARG A 72 5.51 12.35 6.97
C ARG A 72 4.68 12.27 8.25
N GLU A 73 3.40 11.88 8.13
CA GLU A 73 2.54 11.68 9.30
C GLU A 73 3.03 10.56 10.20
N LEU A 74 3.50 9.45 9.63
CA LEU A 74 4.13 8.37 10.38
C LEU A 74 5.45 8.82 11.01
N GLU A 75 6.30 9.55 10.30
CA GLU A 75 7.59 10.02 10.82
C GLU A 75 7.44 10.97 12.01
N ALA A 76 6.37 11.77 12.02
CA ALA A 76 6.05 12.70 13.10
C ALA A 76 5.54 12.01 14.39
N ARG A 77 5.22 10.72 14.34
CA ARG A 77 4.78 9.95 15.52
C ARG A 77 5.94 9.65 16.45
N GLU A 78 5.68 9.74 17.76
CA GLU A 78 6.66 9.40 18.80
C GLU A 78 6.78 7.88 19.00
N GLU A 79 5.73 7.12 18.67
CA GLU A 79 5.71 5.67 18.89
C GLU A 79 6.77 4.95 18.04
N GLU A 80 7.62 4.15 18.69
CA GLU A 80 8.58 3.30 17.98
C GLU A 80 7.92 2.09 17.32
N MET A 81 6.80 1.62 17.87
CA MET A 81 6.03 0.48 17.40
C MET A 81 4.63 0.91 16.97
N ILE A 82 4.28 0.61 15.73
CA ILE A 82 2.95 0.87 15.19
C ILE A 82 2.10 -0.38 15.38
N ARG A 83 0.99 -0.24 16.11
CA ARG A 83 -0.02 -1.28 16.30
C ARG A 83 -1.32 -0.87 15.63
N PHE A 84 -1.91 -1.79 14.88
CA PHE A 84 -3.15 -1.52 14.15
C PHE A 84 -3.99 -2.77 14.00
N ARG A 85 -5.31 -2.58 13.96
CA ARG A 85 -6.27 -3.67 13.74
C ARG A 85 -6.42 -3.92 12.24
N CYS A 86 -6.22 -5.16 11.80
CA CYS A 86 -6.36 -5.58 10.39
C CYS A 86 -7.53 -6.55 10.18
N GLY A 87 -8.39 -6.75 11.18
CA GLY A 87 -9.57 -7.60 11.06
C GLY A 87 -10.12 -8.07 12.39
N TRP A 88 -10.98 -9.07 12.33
CA TRP A 88 -11.60 -9.72 13.48
C TRP A 88 -11.50 -11.24 13.31
N PHE A 89 -11.16 -11.94 14.38
CA PHE A 89 -11.30 -13.39 14.43
C PHE A 89 -12.79 -13.77 14.49
N SER A 90 -13.11 -15.02 14.13
CA SER A 90 -14.47 -15.56 14.26
C SER A 90 -15.00 -15.55 15.69
N THR A 91 -14.10 -15.44 16.68
CA THR A 91 -14.39 -15.26 18.09
C THR A 91 -14.83 -13.83 18.45
N GLY A 92 -14.77 -12.88 17.52
CA GLY A 92 -15.03 -11.45 17.74
C GLY A 92 -13.84 -10.68 18.32
N GLU A 93 -12.69 -11.33 18.47
CA GLU A 93 -11.47 -10.68 18.97
C GLU A 93 -10.73 -9.95 17.85
N ALA A 94 -10.19 -8.76 18.12
CA ALA A 94 -9.53 -7.94 17.11
C ALA A 94 -8.20 -8.58 16.67
N HIS A 95 -8.05 -8.86 15.38
CA HIS A 95 -6.75 -9.23 14.83
C HIS A 95 -5.89 -7.97 14.70
N THR A 96 -4.81 -7.93 15.47
CA THR A 96 -3.90 -6.78 15.56
C THR A 96 -2.52 -7.18 15.06
N LEU A 97 -1.92 -6.33 14.22
CA LEU A 97 -0.54 -6.46 13.78
C LEU A 97 0.31 -5.37 14.42
N GLU A 98 1.60 -5.66 14.53
CA GLU A 98 2.60 -4.76 15.09
C GLU A 98 3.84 -4.75 14.19
N THR A 99 4.43 -3.57 13.99
CA THR A 99 5.69 -3.40 13.26
C THR A 99 6.47 -2.20 13.78
N PRO A 100 7.81 -2.23 13.76
CA PRO A 100 8.60 -1.04 14.03
C PRO A 100 8.26 0.07 13.04
N ARG A 101 8.06 1.28 13.54
CA ARG A 101 7.75 2.48 12.73
C ARG A 101 8.78 2.69 11.64
N ALA A 102 10.07 2.54 11.96
CA ALA A 102 11.15 2.66 11.00
C ALA A 102 11.06 1.64 9.85
N THR A 103 10.64 0.39 10.15
CA THR A 103 10.44 -0.66 9.14
C THR A 103 9.28 -0.30 8.22
N LEU A 104 8.14 0.13 8.79
CA LEU A 104 6.98 0.55 8.01
C LEU A 104 7.31 1.74 7.10
N VAL A 105 7.93 2.79 7.65
CA VAL A 105 8.37 3.96 6.89
C VAL A 105 9.30 3.56 5.74
N ALA A 106 10.28 2.68 5.98
CA ALA A 106 11.17 2.22 4.92
C ALA A 106 10.45 1.49 3.79
N GLN A 107 9.44 0.66 4.10
CA GLN A 107 8.60 -0.01 3.10
C GLN A 107 7.80 1.01 2.26
N LEU A 108 7.19 1.99 2.91
CA LEU A 108 6.38 3.01 2.24
C LEU A 108 7.25 3.94 1.37
N VAL A 109 8.43 4.34 1.84
CA VAL A 109 9.41 5.11 1.05
C VAL A 109 9.83 4.31 -0.19
N SER A 110 10.11 3.02 -0.03
CA SER A 110 10.48 2.15 -1.15
C SER A 110 9.36 2.06 -2.20
N LEU A 111 8.11 1.92 -1.74
CA LEU A 111 6.94 1.93 -2.62
C LEU A 111 6.75 3.29 -3.31
N GLN A 112 6.83 4.40 -2.57
CA GLN A 112 6.73 5.76 -3.14
C GLN A 112 7.74 5.95 -4.27
N SER A 113 9.02 5.69 -4.01
CA SER A 113 10.07 5.84 -5.02
C SER A 113 9.87 4.89 -6.21
N PHE A 114 9.31 3.70 -6.00
CA PHE A 114 8.96 2.80 -7.09
C PHE A 114 7.83 3.39 -7.96
N LEU A 115 6.74 3.86 -7.36
CA LEU A 115 5.61 4.47 -8.06
C LEU A 115 6.03 5.71 -8.87
N GLU A 116 6.84 6.59 -8.27
CA GLU A 116 7.39 7.78 -8.95
C GLU A 116 8.21 7.40 -10.20
N ARG A 117 9.03 6.35 -10.11
CA ARG A 117 9.80 5.86 -11.28
C ARG A 117 8.91 5.31 -12.38
N MET A 118 7.86 4.56 -12.04
CA MET A 118 6.93 3.99 -13.02
C MET A 118 6.06 5.08 -13.67
N ALA A 119 5.63 6.08 -12.89
CA ALA A 119 4.96 7.26 -13.42
C ALA A 119 5.86 8.02 -14.40
N ALA A 120 7.12 8.28 -14.03
CA ALA A 120 8.08 8.99 -14.85
C ALA A 120 8.45 8.24 -16.15
N SER A 121 8.43 6.90 -16.15
CA SER A 121 8.64 6.09 -17.35
C SER A 121 7.40 5.97 -18.24
N GLY A 122 6.25 6.50 -17.82
CA GLY A 122 4.98 6.35 -18.54
C GLY A 122 4.42 4.93 -18.51
N THR A 123 4.81 4.12 -17.53
CA THR A 123 4.42 2.72 -17.40
C THR A 123 3.10 2.59 -16.64
N THR A 124 2.15 1.84 -17.21
CA THR A 124 0.93 1.42 -16.51
C THR A 124 1.24 0.18 -15.67
N LEU A 125 0.75 0.17 -14.43
CA LEU A 125 0.87 -0.97 -13.55
C LEU A 125 -0.47 -1.65 -13.33
N GLU A 126 -0.46 -2.97 -13.17
CA GLU A 126 -1.56 -3.72 -12.56
C GLU A 126 -1.24 -3.91 -11.07
N LEU A 127 -2.18 -3.50 -10.22
CA LEU A 127 -2.10 -3.52 -8.78
C LEU A 127 -2.89 -4.72 -8.25
N SER A 128 -2.20 -5.69 -7.65
CA SER A 128 -2.84 -6.80 -6.92
C SER A 128 -2.67 -6.53 -5.43
N LEU A 129 -3.69 -5.92 -4.82
CA LEU A 129 -3.57 -5.32 -3.50
C LEU A 129 -3.88 -6.28 -2.34
#